data_AF-A0A3G4VKV1-F1
#
_entry.id   AF-A0A3G4VKV1-F1
#
_cell.length_a   1.000
_cell.length_b   1.000
_cell.length_c   1.000
_cell.angle_alpha   90.00
_cell.angle_beta   90.00
_cell.angle_gamma   90.00
#
_symmetry.space_group_name_H-M   'P 1'
#
loop_
_entity.id
_entity.type
_entity.pdbx_description
1 polymer ?
#
loop_
_entity_poly.entity_id
_entity_poly.type
_entity_poly.pdbx_seq_one_letter_code
_entity_poly.pdbx_strand_id
1 'polypeptide(L)'
;MVAAGLDQGWLRELIPHTGGYVPDFLNPPPAGPAPTPAAERDAIRASPTDRVRQDLDHLARHQGNLGPRLRTLHNDPQGLLAKVTEELETYWEVALAPYWARIRAVLDADVLYRARMAAEHGAGHLLNDLHTSVSWDGSALRMARRKQPLTRTTAGTGLLLIPSAFTGPGPRTRTTLPDPPQLAYPARGIGTLWEPRPATRADSLSAVLGRSRTLLLTELDMPASTTQLAHRTGLSPAGVSQYLTALRNAGLVSAHRAGRSVLYARTTAAETLLQAASA
;
A
#
# COMPACT_ATOMS: atom_id res chain seq x y z
N MET A 1 -14.04 -4.89 6.30
CA MET A 1 -13.92 -6.12 5.47
C MET A 1 -15.25 -6.85 5.35
N VAL A 2 -15.81 -7.44 6.42
CA VAL A 2 -17.12 -8.13 6.36
C VAL A 2 -18.26 -7.19 5.94
N ALA A 3 -18.35 -5.99 6.54
CA ALA A 3 -19.36 -4.99 6.16
C ALA A 3 -19.18 -4.41 4.73
N ALA A 4 -18.04 -4.67 4.08
CA ALA A 4 -17.77 -4.30 2.70
C ALA A 4 -17.89 -5.49 1.72
N GLY A 5 -18.28 -6.69 2.21
CA GLY A 5 -18.38 -7.91 1.41
C GLY A 5 -17.05 -8.50 0.94
N LEU A 6 -15.92 -8.01 1.45
CA LEU A 6 -14.57 -8.37 1.02
C LEU A 6 -14.07 -9.68 1.65
N ASP A 7 -14.85 -10.29 2.54
CA ASP A 7 -14.53 -11.53 3.24
C ASP A 7 -14.95 -12.80 2.48
N GLN A 8 -15.67 -12.68 1.36
CA GLN A 8 -16.11 -13.81 0.52
C GLN A 8 -15.89 -13.57 -1.00
N GLY A 9 -15.07 -12.57 -1.34
CA GLY A 9 -14.83 -12.13 -2.70
C GLY A 9 -13.66 -12.83 -3.41
N TRP A 10 -13.30 -12.32 -4.59
CA TRP A 10 -12.18 -12.75 -5.40
C TRP A 10 -10.86 -12.69 -4.64
N LEU A 11 -10.65 -11.64 -3.84
CA LEU A 11 -9.38 -11.42 -3.12
C LEU A 11 -9.11 -12.51 -2.09
N ARG A 12 -10.16 -13.07 -1.48
CA ARG A 12 -10.03 -14.18 -0.53
C ARG A 12 -9.52 -15.45 -1.21
N GLU A 13 -9.96 -15.76 -2.43
CA GLU A 13 -9.45 -16.93 -3.16
C GLU A 13 -8.04 -16.66 -3.74
N LEU A 14 -7.77 -15.42 -4.17
CA LEU A 14 -6.49 -15.00 -4.77
C LEU A 14 -5.33 -14.85 -3.77
N ILE A 15 -5.61 -14.52 -2.51
CA ILE A 15 -4.60 -14.19 -1.49
C ILE A 15 -4.62 -15.26 -0.39
N PRO A 16 -3.67 -16.22 -0.38
CA PRO A 16 -3.64 -17.29 0.61
C PRO A 16 -3.44 -16.76 2.05
N HIS A 17 -4.26 -17.21 2.99
CA HIS A 17 -4.22 -16.79 4.40
C HIS A 17 -2.98 -17.26 5.16
N THR A 18 -2.39 -18.40 4.77
CA THR A 18 -1.24 -19.02 5.45
C THR A 18 0.11 -18.64 4.83
N GLY A 19 0.10 -17.65 3.93
CA GLY A 19 1.23 -17.32 3.08
C GLY A 19 1.42 -18.33 1.95
N GLY A 20 2.11 -17.91 0.88
CA GLY A 20 2.28 -18.74 -0.31
C GLY A 20 2.43 -17.89 -1.56
N TYR A 21 2.26 -18.54 -2.71
CA TYR A 21 2.21 -17.87 -4.00
C TYR A 21 0.97 -16.97 -4.11
N VAL A 22 1.19 -15.74 -4.57
CA VAL A 22 0.13 -14.82 -4.99
C VAL A 22 0.29 -14.67 -6.50
N PRO A 23 -0.79 -14.76 -7.30
CA PRO A 23 -0.73 -14.60 -8.74
C PRO A 23 0.02 -13.34 -9.19
N ASP A 24 1.00 -13.52 -10.07
CA ASP A 24 1.88 -12.45 -10.53
C ASP A 24 1.14 -11.35 -11.29
N PHE A 25 0.03 -11.66 -11.98
CA PHE A 25 -0.82 -10.68 -12.66
C PHE A 25 -1.44 -9.63 -11.72
N LEU A 26 -1.51 -9.90 -10.41
CA LEU A 26 -1.96 -8.93 -9.40
C LEU A 26 -0.89 -7.91 -9.02
N ASN A 27 0.36 -8.15 -9.40
CA ASN A 27 1.51 -7.28 -9.10
C ASN A 27 2.33 -7.10 -10.38
N PRO A 28 1.76 -6.47 -11.43
CA PRO A 28 2.49 -6.20 -12.65
C PRO A 28 3.71 -5.32 -12.35
N PRO A 29 4.80 -5.43 -13.13
CA PRO A 29 5.93 -4.52 -12.98
C PRO A 29 5.46 -3.06 -13.09
N PRO A 30 5.82 -2.19 -12.14
CA PRO A 30 5.36 -0.81 -12.18
C PRO A 30 5.98 -0.09 -13.38
N ALA A 31 5.18 0.72 -14.08
CA ALA A 31 5.62 1.49 -15.24
C ALA A 31 6.66 2.58 -14.91
N GLY A 32 6.83 2.90 -13.61
CA GLY A 32 7.74 3.92 -13.11
C GLY A 32 7.87 3.85 -11.58
N PRO A 33 8.57 4.80 -10.96
CA PRO A 33 8.91 4.74 -9.53
C PRO A 33 7.72 5.02 -8.58
N ALA A 34 6.66 5.67 -9.06
CA ALA A 34 5.49 6.03 -8.25
C ALA A 34 4.21 5.99 -9.09
N PRO A 35 3.75 4.79 -9.51
CA PRO A 35 2.48 4.67 -10.23
C PRO A 35 1.31 5.08 -9.33
N THR A 36 0.24 5.58 -9.94
CA THR A 36 -0.99 5.84 -9.21
C THR A 36 -1.74 4.53 -8.98
N PRO A 37 -2.54 4.40 -7.91
CA PRO A 37 -3.36 3.20 -7.70
C PRO A 37 -4.28 2.88 -8.87
N ALA A 38 -4.76 3.91 -9.59
CA ALA A 38 -5.57 3.72 -10.79
C ALA A 38 -4.76 3.08 -11.94
N ALA A 39 -3.56 3.60 -12.21
CA ALA A 39 -2.68 3.03 -13.22
C ALA A 39 -2.28 1.57 -12.91
N GLU A 40 -2.07 1.24 -11.63
CA GLU A 40 -1.81 -0.15 -11.23
C GLU A 40 -3.02 -1.06 -11.46
N ARG A 41 -4.24 -0.59 -11.17
CA ARG A 41 -5.47 -1.35 -11.48
C ARG A 41 -5.66 -1.53 -12.99
N ASP A 42 -5.38 -0.51 -13.78
CA ASP A 42 -5.45 -0.59 -15.24
C ASP A 42 -4.45 -1.61 -15.80
N ALA A 43 -3.24 -1.67 -15.24
CA ALA A 43 -2.25 -2.68 -15.61
C ALA A 43 -2.71 -4.10 -15.26
N ILE A 44 -3.33 -4.30 -14.10
CA ILE A 44 -3.93 -5.61 -13.73
C ILE A 44 -5.04 -5.97 -14.72
N ARG A 45 -5.92 -5.03 -15.06
CA ARG A 45 -7.03 -5.24 -16.01
C ARG A 45 -6.54 -5.57 -17.41
N ALA A 46 -5.40 -5.01 -17.82
CA ALA A 46 -4.76 -5.26 -19.10
C ALA A 46 -3.92 -6.56 -19.14
N SER A 47 -3.93 -7.36 -18.08
CA SER A 47 -3.16 -8.61 -18.02
C SER A 47 -3.54 -9.56 -19.15
N PRO A 48 -2.56 -10.12 -19.90
CA PRO A 48 -2.83 -11.12 -20.93
C PRO A 48 -3.56 -12.35 -20.37
N THR A 49 -4.55 -12.84 -21.11
CA THR A 49 -5.41 -13.96 -20.71
C THR A 49 -4.61 -15.24 -20.38
N ASP A 50 -3.57 -15.52 -21.17
CA ASP A 50 -2.64 -16.62 -20.99
C ASP A 50 -1.81 -16.47 -19.70
N ARG A 51 -1.35 -15.26 -19.37
CA ARG A 51 -0.69 -14.97 -18.09
C ARG A 51 -1.62 -15.23 -16.91
N VAL A 52 -2.86 -14.74 -16.97
CA VAL A 52 -3.84 -14.97 -15.88
C VAL A 52 -4.08 -16.45 -15.66
N ARG A 53 -4.29 -17.23 -16.73
CA ARG A 53 -4.47 -18.69 -16.63
C ARG A 53 -3.24 -19.37 -16.05
N GLN A 54 -2.05 -19.05 -16.55
CA GLN A 54 -0.78 -19.61 -16.06
C GLN A 54 -0.60 -19.36 -14.56
N ASP A 55 -0.90 -18.15 -14.09
CA ASP A 55 -0.76 -17.81 -12.68
C ASP A 55 -1.80 -18.52 -11.82
N LEU A 56 -3.04 -18.66 -12.31
CA LEU A 56 -4.07 -19.44 -11.61
C LEU A 56 -3.74 -20.94 -11.56
N ASP A 57 -3.18 -21.52 -12.63
CA ASP A 57 -2.68 -22.90 -12.63
C ASP A 57 -1.52 -23.09 -11.65
N HIS A 58 -0.67 -22.07 -11.51
CA HIS A 58 0.40 -22.09 -10.50
C HIS A 58 -0.19 -22.01 -9.09
N LEU A 59 -1.17 -21.12 -8.86
CA LEU A 59 -1.88 -21.01 -7.59
C LEU A 59 -2.58 -22.33 -7.22
N ALA A 60 -3.23 -22.99 -8.18
CA ALA A 60 -3.90 -24.28 -7.98
C ALA A 60 -2.93 -25.35 -7.48
N ARG A 61 -1.68 -25.36 -7.97
CA ARG A 61 -0.63 -26.29 -7.49
C ARG A 61 -0.23 -26.03 -6.03
N HIS A 62 -0.32 -24.79 -5.55
CA HIS A 62 -0.06 -24.45 -4.15
C HIS A 62 -1.26 -24.69 -3.24
N GLN A 63 -2.48 -24.48 -3.72
CA GLN A 63 -3.72 -24.61 -2.95
C GLN A 63 -4.38 -26.00 -3.05
N GLY A 64 -3.95 -26.84 -4.01
CA GLY A 64 -4.55 -28.13 -4.33
C GLY A 64 -5.71 -28.04 -5.34
N ASN A 65 -6.57 -27.02 -5.23
CA ASN A 65 -7.58 -26.69 -6.24
C ASN A 65 -7.86 -25.19 -6.30
N LEU A 66 -8.46 -24.74 -7.40
CA LEU A 66 -9.04 -23.40 -7.49
C LEU A 66 -10.44 -23.40 -6.89
N GLY A 67 -10.77 -22.35 -6.14
CA GLY A 67 -12.14 -22.08 -5.71
C GLY A 67 -13.09 -21.79 -6.89
N PRO A 68 -14.41 -21.76 -6.65
CA PRO A 68 -15.41 -21.58 -7.70
C PRO A 68 -15.24 -20.26 -8.47
N ARG A 69 -14.87 -19.16 -7.80
CA ARG A 69 -14.63 -17.88 -8.47
C ARG A 69 -13.39 -17.98 -9.34
N LEU A 70 -12.28 -18.50 -8.82
CA LEU A 70 -11.05 -18.60 -9.63
C LEU A 70 -11.20 -19.54 -10.84
N ARG A 71 -12.05 -20.57 -10.76
CA ARG A 71 -12.39 -21.39 -11.94
C ARG A 71 -13.14 -20.60 -13.00
N THR A 72 -14.07 -19.71 -12.62
CA THR A 72 -14.74 -18.86 -13.61
C THR A 72 -13.79 -17.83 -14.20
N LEU A 73 -12.94 -17.20 -13.38
CA LEU A 73 -11.88 -16.28 -13.86
C LEU A 73 -10.91 -17.00 -14.80
N HIS A 74 -10.53 -18.24 -14.51
CA HIS A 74 -9.67 -19.03 -15.38
C HIS A 74 -10.31 -19.26 -16.76
N ASN A 75 -11.62 -19.50 -16.80
CA ASN A 75 -12.35 -19.72 -18.05
C ASN A 75 -12.55 -18.43 -18.86
N ASP A 76 -12.87 -17.33 -18.20
CA ASP A 76 -13.09 -16.00 -18.80
C ASP A 76 -12.27 -14.88 -18.11
N PRO A 77 -10.95 -14.80 -18.33
CA PRO A 77 -10.14 -13.73 -17.75
C PRO A 77 -10.57 -12.33 -18.21
N GLN A 78 -10.84 -12.16 -19.51
CA GLN A 78 -11.15 -10.84 -20.09
C GLN A 78 -12.46 -10.27 -19.53
N GLY A 79 -13.51 -11.08 -19.38
CA GLY A 79 -14.79 -10.64 -18.85
C GLY A 79 -14.82 -10.43 -17.34
N LEU A 80 -13.87 -11.03 -16.59
CA LEU A 80 -13.92 -11.08 -15.12
C LEU A 80 -12.81 -10.31 -14.40
N LEU A 81 -11.71 -9.93 -15.06
CA LEU A 81 -10.68 -9.08 -14.46
C LEU A 81 -11.24 -7.74 -13.98
N ALA A 82 -12.24 -7.20 -14.67
CA ALA A 82 -12.96 -5.99 -14.25
C ALA A 82 -13.48 -6.10 -12.80
N LYS A 83 -14.15 -7.22 -12.49
CA LYS A 83 -14.73 -7.48 -11.17
C LYS A 83 -13.65 -7.66 -10.10
N VAL A 84 -12.52 -8.28 -10.45
CA VAL A 84 -11.37 -8.41 -9.54
C VAL A 84 -10.80 -7.03 -9.21
N THR A 85 -10.62 -6.17 -10.21
CA THR A 85 -10.09 -4.81 -9.99
C THR A 85 -11.06 -3.87 -9.28
N GLU A 86 -12.38 -4.04 -9.45
CA GLU A 86 -13.41 -3.35 -8.67
C GLU A 86 -13.37 -3.75 -7.19
N GLU A 87 -13.14 -5.03 -6.89
CA GLU A 87 -12.95 -5.49 -5.52
C GLU A 87 -11.65 -4.95 -4.91
N LEU A 88 -10.55 -4.89 -5.69
CA LEU A 88 -9.30 -4.24 -5.28
C LEU A 88 -9.50 -2.76 -4.98
N GLU A 89 -10.26 -2.04 -5.81
CA GLU A 89 -10.60 -0.63 -5.59
C GLU A 89 -11.40 -0.44 -4.30
N THR A 90 -12.42 -1.28 -4.10
CA THR A 90 -13.21 -1.26 -2.87
C THR A 90 -12.35 -1.53 -1.63
N TYR A 91 -11.44 -2.51 -1.71
CA TYR A 91 -10.50 -2.78 -0.63
C TYR A 91 -9.57 -1.59 -0.40
N TRP A 92 -9.03 -1.00 -1.47
CA TRP A 92 -8.17 0.17 -1.40
C TRP A 92 -8.85 1.33 -0.70
N GLU A 93 -10.05 1.74 -1.14
CA GLU A 93 -10.79 2.88 -0.58
C GLU A 93 -11.10 2.71 0.91
N VAL A 94 -11.39 1.48 1.34
CA VAL A 94 -11.79 1.21 2.73
C VAL A 94 -10.59 0.97 3.64
N ALA A 95 -9.57 0.25 3.17
CA ALA A 95 -8.49 -0.25 4.02
C ALA A 95 -7.19 0.56 3.92
N LEU A 96 -6.90 1.17 2.76
CA LEU A 96 -5.59 1.76 2.49
C LEU A 96 -5.67 3.27 2.25
N ALA A 97 -6.61 3.73 1.44
CA ALA A 97 -6.74 5.14 1.05
C ALA A 97 -6.79 6.12 2.24
N PRO A 98 -7.50 5.83 3.35
CA PRO A 98 -7.53 6.71 4.52
C PRO A 98 -6.17 6.86 5.21
N TYR A 99 -5.27 5.88 5.04
CA TYR A 99 -3.96 5.84 5.70
C TYR A 99 -2.81 6.09 4.72
N TRP A 100 -3.12 6.30 3.43
CA TRP A 100 -2.12 6.22 2.37
C TRP A 100 -1.04 7.29 2.47
N ALA A 101 -1.39 8.52 2.84
CA ALA A 101 -0.41 9.60 3.04
C ALA A 101 0.65 9.20 4.08
N ARG A 102 0.22 8.54 5.16
CA ARG A 102 1.10 8.08 6.23
C ARG A 102 1.98 6.92 5.80
N ILE A 103 1.39 5.94 5.10
CA ILE A 103 2.13 4.83 4.50
C ILE A 103 3.20 5.36 3.54
N ARG A 104 2.83 6.27 2.63
CA ARG A 104 3.75 6.92 1.69
C ARG A 104 4.91 7.61 2.39
N ALA A 105 4.65 8.39 3.43
CA ALA A 105 5.72 9.08 4.16
C ALA A 105 6.77 8.10 4.72
N VAL A 106 6.34 6.96 5.27
CA VAL A 106 7.26 5.92 5.78
C VAL A 106 8.04 5.27 4.64
N LEU A 107 7.36 4.92 3.54
CA LEU A 107 8.01 4.30 2.38
C LEU A 107 9.00 5.25 1.70
N ASP A 108 8.65 6.52 1.53
CA ASP A 108 9.51 7.53 0.91
C ASP A 108 10.74 7.83 1.77
N ALA A 109 10.60 7.85 3.10
CA ALA A 109 11.73 7.98 4.01
C ALA A 109 12.69 6.77 3.91
N ASP A 110 12.16 5.56 3.75
CA ASP A 110 12.98 4.37 3.52
C ASP A 110 13.72 4.48 2.17
N VAL A 111 13.03 4.83 1.07
CA VAL A 111 13.67 5.03 -0.24
C VAL A 111 14.82 6.03 -0.17
N LEU A 112 14.64 7.17 0.51
CA LEU A 112 15.68 8.17 0.69
C LEU A 112 16.88 7.64 1.48
N TYR A 113 16.63 6.93 2.59
CA TYR A 113 17.67 6.28 3.38
C TYR A 113 18.46 5.29 2.52
N ARG A 114 17.77 4.44 1.77
CA ARG A 114 18.35 3.41 0.90
C ARG A 114 19.17 4.02 -0.23
N ALA A 115 18.67 5.07 -0.88
CA ALA A 115 19.41 5.80 -1.92
C ALA A 115 20.73 6.36 -1.37
N ARG A 116 20.71 6.95 -0.17
CA ARG A 116 21.90 7.45 0.51
C ARG A 116 22.90 6.34 0.83
N MET A 117 22.43 5.22 1.38
CA MET A 117 23.28 4.05 1.66
C MET A 117 23.97 3.51 0.41
N ALA A 118 23.25 3.44 -0.72
CA ALA A 118 23.84 3.03 -1.99
C ALA A 118 24.90 4.01 -2.50
N ALA A 119 24.66 5.31 -2.34
CA ALA A 119 25.60 6.35 -2.78
C ALA A 119 26.87 6.39 -1.92
N GLU A 120 26.74 6.24 -0.60
CA GLU A 120 27.85 6.37 0.36
C GLU A 120 28.65 5.06 0.53
N HIS A 121 27.98 3.91 0.44
CA HIS A 121 28.56 2.60 0.80
C HIS A 121 28.42 1.54 -0.30
N GLY A 122 27.82 1.88 -1.43
CA GLY A 122 27.61 0.98 -2.56
C GLY A 122 26.40 0.05 -2.40
N ALA A 123 26.00 -0.55 -3.53
CA ALA A 123 24.80 -1.39 -3.61
C ALA A 123 24.86 -2.63 -2.70
N GLY A 124 26.04 -3.25 -2.53
CA GLY A 124 26.20 -4.43 -1.68
C GLY A 124 25.86 -4.18 -0.22
N HIS A 125 26.24 -3.02 0.31
CA HIS A 125 25.89 -2.64 1.69
C HIS A 125 24.37 -2.43 1.83
N LEU A 126 23.76 -1.71 0.88
CA LEU A 126 22.31 -1.55 0.84
C LEU A 126 21.58 -2.91 0.82
N LEU A 127 22.01 -3.84 -0.03
CA LEU A 127 21.36 -5.16 -0.18
C LEU A 127 21.44 -5.97 1.13
N ASN A 128 22.57 -5.93 1.82
CA ASN A 128 22.78 -6.60 3.11
C ASN A 128 21.98 -5.96 4.26
N ASP A 129 21.60 -4.68 4.17
CA ASP A 129 20.77 -3.98 5.17
C ASP A 129 19.26 -4.12 4.92
N LEU A 130 18.82 -4.76 3.83
CA LEU A 130 17.38 -4.89 3.52
C LEU A 130 16.65 -5.78 4.52
N HIS A 131 17.25 -6.93 4.87
CA HIS A 131 16.67 -7.89 5.81
C HIS A 131 17.72 -8.94 6.21
N THR A 132 17.61 -9.48 7.43
CA THR A 132 18.53 -10.51 7.95
C THR A 132 18.57 -11.81 7.16
N SER A 133 17.56 -12.07 6.33
CA SER A 133 17.51 -13.24 5.44
C SER A 133 18.13 -12.97 4.06
N VAL A 134 18.57 -11.75 3.78
CA VAL A 134 19.15 -11.34 2.49
C VAL A 134 20.65 -11.15 2.67
N SER A 135 21.43 -11.68 1.74
CA SER A 135 22.89 -11.51 1.74
C SER A 135 23.43 -11.36 0.32
N TRP A 136 24.42 -10.49 0.16
CA TRP A 136 25.15 -10.21 -1.06
C TRP A 136 26.64 -10.40 -0.83
N ASP A 137 27.27 -11.23 -1.66
CA ASP A 137 28.69 -11.58 -1.57
C ASP A 137 29.59 -10.91 -2.63
N GLY A 138 29.04 -9.99 -3.42
CA GLY A 138 29.73 -9.36 -4.56
C GLY A 138 29.35 -9.97 -5.90
N SER A 139 28.81 -11.19 -5.93
CA SER A 139 28.43 -11.89 -7.17
C SER A 139 26.98 -12.35 -7.19
N ALA A 140 26.42 -12.73 -6.03
CA ALA A 140 25.10 -13.31 -5.93
C ALA A 140 24.29 -12.74 -4.75
N LEU A 141 23.00 -12.48 -5.01
CA LEU A 141 22.03 -12.16 -3.98
C LEU A 141 21.39 -13.45 -3.50
N ARG A 142 21.63 -13.81 -2.24
CA ARG A 142 21.09 -15.02 -1.62
C ARG A 142 20.00 -14.66 -0.62
N MET A 143 18.93 -15.46 -0.65
CA MET A 143 17.84 -15.38 0.31
C MET A 143 17.70 -16.69 1.09
N ALA A 144 17.94 -16.63 2.40
CA ALA A 144 17.78 -17.77 3.28
C ALA A 144 16.29 -18.11 3.51
N ARG A 145 16.01 -19.35 3.96
CA ARG A 145 14.69 -19.83 4.40
C ARG A 145 13.60 -19.88 3.31
N ARG A 146 14.00 -19.99 2.04
CA ARG A 146 13.09 -20.29 0.94
C ARG A 146 12.67 -21.76 0.98
N LYS A 147 11.36 -22.04 0.90
CA LYS A 147 10.84 -23.41 0.76
C LYS A 147 11.21 -24.06 -0.58
N GLN A 148 11.36 -23.26 -1.63
CA GLN A 148 11.80 -23.72 -2.94
C GLN A 148 12.95 -22.86 -3.48
N PRO A 149 14.01 -23.49 -4.04
CA PRO A 149 15.10 -22.77 -4.67
C PRO A 149 14.56 -22.02 -5.89
N LEU A 150 15.05 -20.81 -6.07
CA LEU A 150 14.72 -19.99 -7.21
C LEU A 150 16.00 -19.42 -7.73
N THR A 151 16.39 -19.90 -8.90
CA THR A 151 17.64 -19.52 -9.54
C THR A 151 17.30 -18.73 -10.77
N ARG A 152 17.85 -17.52 -10.82
CA ARG A 152 17.85 -16.70 -12.02
C ARG A 152 19.27 -16.23 -12.25
N THR A 153 19.80 -16.52 -13.43
CA THR A 153 21.20 -16.27 -13.77
C THR A 153 21.45 -14.86 -14.29
N THR A 154 20.43 -14.16 -14.80
CA THR A 154 20.55 -12.78 -15.29
C THR A 154 19.48 -11.88 -14.69
N ALA A 155 19.85 -10.70 -14.20
CA ALA A 155 18.88 -9.71 -13.73
C ALA A 155 18.19 -8.97 -14.89
N GLY A 156 18.65 -9.15 -16.14
CA GLY A 156 18.18 -8.35 -17.27
C GLY A 156 18.48 -6.88 -17.04
N THR A 157 17.43 -6.06 -16.98
CA THR A 157 17.51 -4.61 -16.75
C THR A 157 17.86 -4.22 -15.31
N GLY A 158 17.91 -5.17 -14.38
CA GLY A 158 18.35 -4.94 -12.99
C GLY A 158 17.45 -5.64 -11.96
N LEU A 159 17.58 -5.25 -10.70
CA LEU A 159 16.75 -5.73 -9.60
C LEU A 159 15.88 -4.58 -9.09
N LEU A 160 14.56 -4.77 -9.11
CA LEU A 160 13.63 -3.79 -8.55
C LEU A 160 13.48 -4.02 -7.05
N LEU A 161 13.79 -3.00 -6.26
CA LEU A 161 13.66 -3.00 -4.80
C LEU A 161 12.39 -2.24 -4.41
N ILE A 162 11.47 -2.92 -3.72
CA ILE A 162 10.15 -2.38 -3.38
C ILE A 162 10.00 -2.34 -1.85
N PRO A 163 10.14 -1.17 -1.20
CA PRO A 163 9.81 -1.07 0.22
C PRO A 163 8.31 -1.31 0.39
N SER A 164 7.93 -2.06 1.41
CA SER A 164 6.52 -2.35 1.66
C SER A 164 6.22 -2.40 3.15
N ALA A 165 5.06 -1.83 3.51
CA ALA A 165 4.50 -1.88 4.86
C ALA A 165 3.83 -3.24 5.17
N PHE A 166 3.69 -4.13 4.17
CA PHE A 166 2.82 -5.30 4.21
C PHE A 166 3.53 -6.61 3.83
N THR A 167 4.86 -6.70 3.95
CA THR A 167 5.59 -7.92 3.60
C THR A 167 5.42 -9.05 4.62
N GLY A 168 5.03 -8.73 5.87
CA GLY A 168 5.00 -9.69 6.97
C GLY A 168 6.40 -9.88 7.58
N PRO A 169 6.78 -11.08 8.04
CA PRO A 169 8.05 -11.31 8.74
C PRO A 169 9.28 -11.32 7.82
N GLY A 170 9.14 -11.18 6.50
CA GLY A 170 10.29 -11.21 5.61
C GLY A 170 9.98 -10.82 4.16
N PRO A 171 11.02 -10.73 3.32
CA PRO A 171 10.89 -10.23 1.96
C PRO A 171 10.09 -11.16 1.04
N ARG A 172 9.45 -10.58 0.02
CA ARG A 172 8.75 -11.29 -1.06
C ARG A 172 9.49 -11.07 -2.37
N THR A 173 9.46 -12.06 -3.25
CA THR A 173 10.15 -11.99 -4.54
C THR A 173 9.22 -12.34 -5.68
N ARG A 174 9.48 -11.71 -6.82
CA ARG A 174 8.94 -12.13 -8.12
C ARG A 174 10.10 -12.20 -9.10
N THR A 175 10.22 -13.28 -9.86
CA THR A 175 11.35 -13.46 -10.81
C THR A 175 10.91 -13.99 -12.16
N THR A 176 9.61 -13.99 -12.40
CA THR A 176 8.97 -14.48 -13.62
C THR A 176 9.43 -13.66 -14.82
N LEU A 177 9.94 -14.34 -15.84
CA LEU A 177 10.33 -13.72 -17.11
C LEU A 177 9.07 -13.20 -17.85
N PRO A 178 9.21 -12.19 -18.73
CA PRO A 178 10.45 -11.46 -19.08
C PRO A 178 10.85 -10.37 -18.09
N ASP A 179 10.04 -10.12 -17.07
CA ASP A 179 10.18 -8.98 -16.17
C ASP A 179 11.49 -9.01 -15.36
N PRO A 180 12.01 -7.85 -14.93
CA PRO A 180 13.12 -7.80 -14.00
C PRO A 180 12.73 -8.49 -12.68
N PRO A 181 13.68 -9.18 -12.02
CA PRO A 181 13.44 -9.68 -10.67
C PRO A 181 13.05 -8.52 -9.74
N GLN A 182 12.12 -8.79 -8.85
CA GLN A 182 11.62 -7.85 -7.85
C GLN A 182 11.81 -8.43 -6.46
N LEU A 183 12.25 -7.58 -5.53
CA LEU A 183 12.39 -7.89 -4.11
C LEU A 183 11.62 -6.85 -3.31
N ALA A 184 10.46 -7.24 -2.81
CA ALA A 184 9.71 -6.45 -1.85
C ALA A 184 10.21 -6.75 -0.44
N TYR A 185 10.60 -5.73 0.32
CA TYR A 185 11.22 -5.86 1.65
C TYR A 185 10.48 -5.02 2.71
N PRO A 186 10.53 -5.39 3.99
CA PRO A 186 9.93 -4.58 5.06
C PRO A 186 10.63 -3.22 5.12
N ALA A 187 9.86 -2.15 4.91
CA ALA A 187 10.36 -0.79 5.05
C ALA A 187 10.78 -0.48 6.50
N ARG A 188 11.77 0.39 6.68
CA ARG A 188 12.13 0.93 7.98
C ARG A 188 10.99 1.83 8.50
N GLY A 189 10.84 1.92 9.81
CA GLY A 189 9.87 2.84 10.43
C GLY A 189 8.41 2.37 10.42
N ILE A 190 8.09 1.16 9.94
CA ILE A 190 6.71 0.63 9.97
C ILE A 190 6.14 0.57 11.39
N GLY A 191 6.96 0.35 12.42
CA GLY A 191 6.51 0.35 13.83
C GLY A 191 5.83 1.66 14.22
N THR A 192 6.34 2.79 13.72
CA THR A 192 5.79 4.13 13.95
C THR A 192 4.59 4.46 13.08
N LEU A 193 4.19 3.58 12.15
CA LEU A 193 3.09 3.83 11.22
C LEU A 193 1.74 3.97 11.93
N TRP A 194 1.59 3.40 13.13
CA TRP A 194 0.32 3.40 13.86
C TRP A 194 0.40 4.11 15.21
N GLU A 195 1.56 4.65 15.56
CA GLU A 195 1.75 5.38 16.81
C GLU A 195 1.04 6.76 16.75
N PRO A 196 0.28 7.16 17.77
CA PRO A 196 -0.26 8.52 17.82
C PRO A 196 0.87 9.53 17.72
N ARG A 197 0.80 10.49 16.79
CA ARG A 197 1.81 11.55 16.74
C ARG A 197 1.43 12.66 17.72
N PRO A 198 2.37 13.10 18.59
CA PRO A 198 2.07 14.19 19.51
C PRO A 198 1.71 15.46 18.72
N ALA A 199 0.59 16.06 19.08
CA ALA A 199 0.07 17.31 18.51
C ALA A 199 0.91 18.51 18.98
N THR A 200 2.21 18.50 18.71
CA THR A 200 3.08 19.60 19.14
C THR A 200 3.00 20.74 18.13
N ARG A 201 2.39 21.85 18.60
CA ARG A 201 2.29 23.20 17.99
C ARG A 201 1.18 23.43 16.95
N ALA A 202 -0.06 23.12 17.31
CA ALA A 202 -1.26 23.56 16.57
C ALA A 202 -1.54 25.09 16.64
N ASP A 203 -0.84 25.83 17.51
CA ASP A 203 -1.15 27.24 17.76
C ASP A 203 -0.73 28.18 16.63
N SER A 204 0.42 27.95 16.00
CA SER A 204 0.91 28.75 14.86
C SER A 204 -0.02 28.59 13.64
N LEU A 205 -0.46 27.36 13.37
CA LEU A 205 -1.35 27.06 12.26
C LEU A 205 -2.77 27.58 12.49
N SER A 206 -3.19 27.70 13.76
CA SER A 206 -4.48 28.28 14.14
C SER A 206 -4.62 29.75 13.73
N ALA A 207 -3.53 30.50 13.66
CA ALA A 207 -3.53 31.88 13.17
C ALA A 207 -3.79 31.98 11.66
N VAL A 208 -3.44 30.93 10.90
CA VAL A 208 -3.55 30.89 9.43
C VAL A 208 -4.87 30.25 8.98
N LEU A 209 -5.21 29.08 9.51
CA LEU A 209 -6.39 28.31 9.09
C LEU A 209 -7.64 28.59 9.95
N GLY A 210 -7.43 29.21 11.11
CA GLY A 210 -8.42 29.32 12.18
C GLY A 210 -8.39 28.13 13.13
N ARG A 211 -8.80 28.38 14.38
CA ARG A 211 -8.80 27.40 15.48
C ARG A 211 -9.54 26.11 15.14
N SER A 212 -10.79 26.20 14.69
CA SER A 212 -11.62 25.01 14.45
C SER A 212 -11.10 24.12 13.32
N ARG A 213 -10.57 24.71 12.24
CA ARG A 213 -10.00 23.92 11.13
C ARG A 213 -8.72 23.23 11.53
N THR A 214 -7.88 23.93 12.31
CA THR A 214 -6.63 23.38 12.83
C THR A 214 -6.88 22.28 13.84
N LEU A 215 -7.87 22.45 14.72
CA LEU A 215 -8.30 21.41 15.65
C LEU A 215 -8.78 20.16 14.91
N LEU A 216 -9.63 20.31 13.89
CA LEU A 216 -10.10 19.17 13.08
C LEU A 216 -8.97 18.47 12.34
N LEU A 217 -8.02 19.22 11.75
CA LEU A 217 -6.82 18.62 11.16
C LEU A 217 -6.01 17.86 12.20
N THR A 218 -5.84 18.40 13.40
CA THR A 218 -5.11 17.75 14.50
C THR A 218 -5.80 16.46 14.97
N GLU A 219 -7.13 16.46 15.08
CA GLU A 219 -7.91 15.27 15.45
C GLU A 219 -7.93 14.17 14.37
N LEU A 220 -7.62 14.54 13.12
CA LEU A 220 -7.50 13.61 11.99
C LEU A 220 -6.14 12.91 11.90
N ASP A 221 -5.43 12.77 13.02
CA ASP A 221 -4.22 11.91 13.08
C ASP A 221 -4.55 10.47 12.73
N MET A 222 -5.77 10.05 13.06
CA MET A 222 -6.40 8.84 12.56
C MET A 222 -7.69 9.22 11.80
N PRO A 223 -8.03 8.51 10.72
CA PRO A 223 -9.26 8.76 9.98
C PRO A 223 -10.49 8.70 10.87
N ALA A 224 -11.38 9.67 10.74
CA ALA A 224 -12.55 9.82 11.60
C ALA A 224 -13.78 10.33 10.84
N SER A 225 -14.97 9.96 11.30
CA SER A 225 -16.23 10.48 10.76
C SER A 225 -16.57 11.85 11.31
N THR A 226 -17.48 12.57 10.63
CA THR A 226 -18.04 13.84 11.13
C THR A 226 -18.62 13.69 12.54
N THR A 227 -19.30 12.57 12.84
CA THR A 227 -19.91 12.32 14.15
C THR A 227 -18.86 12.07 15.24
N GLN A 228 -17.81 11.31 14.93
CA GLN A 228 -16.68 11.10 15.84
C GLN A 228 -15.96 12.41 16.13
N LEU A 229 -15.70 13.22 15.10
CA LEU A 229 -15.05 14.52 15.25
C LEU A 229 -15.91 15.49 16.07
N ALA A 230 -17.20 15.60 15.79
CA ALA A 230 -18.12 16.43 16.57
C ALA A 230 -18.10 16.06 18.06
N HIS A 231 -18.10 14.76 18.37
CA HIS A 231 -18.01 14.26 19.74
C HIS A 231 -16.67 14.61 20.40
N ARG A 232 -15.54 14.45 19.70
CA ARG A 232 -14.20 14.71 20.26
C ARG A 232 -13.92 16.20 20.45
N THR A 233 -14.38 17.06 19.54
CA THR A 233 -14.07 18.49 19.56
C THR A 233 -15.14 19.35 20.22
N GLY A 234 -16.32 18.80 20.52
CA GLY A 234 -17.47 19.55 21.01
C GLY A 234 -18.09 20.51 19.98
N LEU A 235 -17.71 20.41 18.71
CA LEU A 235 -18.28 21.23 17.63
C LEU A 235 -19.61 20.63 17.17
N SER A 236 -20.52 21.48 16.67
CA SER A 236 -21.78 20.99 16.11
C SER A 236 -21.51 20.13 14.85
N PRO A 237 -22.30 19.06 14.60
CA PRO A 237 -22.13 18.24 13.40
C PRO A 237 -22.19 19.04 12.09
N ALA A 238 -23.05 20.07 12.04
CA ALA A 238 -23.14 20.97 10.90
C ALA A 238 -21.85 21.78 10.69
N GLY A 239 -21.29 22.35 11.77
CA GLY A 239 -20.03 23.09 11.72
C GLY A 239 -18.85 22.21 11.31
N VAL A 240 -18.75 21.00 11.86
CA VAL A 240 -17.73 20.01 11.45
C VAL A 240 -17.85 19.68 9.96
N SER A 241 -19.07 19.40 9.48
CA SER A 241 -19.30 19.10 8.05
C SER A 241 -18.88 20.26 7.14
N GLN A 242 -19.20 21.50 7.53
CA GLN A 242 -18.80 22.70 6.80
C GLN A 242 -17.27 22.86 6.74
N TYR A 243 -16.58 22.69 7.87
CA TYR A 243 -15.13 22.81 7.90
C TYR A 243 -14.42 21.69 7.14
N LEU A 244 -14.89 20.44 7.26
CA LEU A 244 -14.34 19.31 6.49
C LEU A 244 -14.54 19.50 4.99
N THR A 245 -15.69 20.04 4.58
CA THR A 245 -15.94 20.38 3.16
C THR A 245 -14.94 21.42 2.67
N ALA A 246 -14.70 22.49 3.44
CA ALA A 246 -13.72 23.51 3.09
C ALA A 246 -12.29 22.94 3.01
N LEU A 247 -11.88 22.14 4.00
CA LEU A 247 -10.57 21.49 4.03
C LEU A 247 -10.39 20.49 2.88
N ARG A 248 -11.45 19.77 2.51
CA ARG A 248 -11.46 18.87 1.35
C ARG A 248 -11.31 19.65 0.04
N ASN A 249 -12.06 20.73 -0.13
CA ASN A 249 -11.95 21.58 -1.31
C ASN A 249 -10.56 22.22 -1.45
N ALA A 250 -9.87 22.46 -0.32
CA ALA A 250 -8.49 22.92 -0.29
C ALA A 250 -7.44 21.78 -0.46
N GLY A 251 -7.87 20.53 -0.60
CA GLY A 251 -6.99 19.38 -0.76
C GLY A 251 -6.23 18.96 0.51
N LEU A 252 -6.59 19.47 1.68
CA LEU A 252 -5.97 19.13 2.97
C LEU A 252 -6.56 17.86 3.60
N VAL A 253 -7.80 17.52 3.22
CA VAL A 253 -8.49 16.34 3.71
C VAL A 253 -9.06 15.56 2.53
N SER A 254 -8.97 14.23 2.62
CA SER A 254 -9.67 13.29 1.73
C SER A 254 -10.88 12.70 2.44
N ALA A 255 -11.87 12.24 1.68
CA ALA A 255 -13.09 11.64 2.21
C ALA A 255 -13.30 10.27 1.56
N HIS A 256 -13.52 9.25 2.38
CA HIS A 256 -13.66 7.85 1.96
C HIS A 256 -14.92 7.25 2.59
N ARG A 257 -15.73 6.55 1.81
CA ARG A 257 -16.96 5.94 2.31
C ARG A 257 -16.64 4.62 2.98
N ALA A 258 -17.00 4.49 4.26
CA ALA A 258 -16.88 3.26 5.03
C ALA A 258 -18.28 2.83 5.49
N GLY A 259 -18.93 2.00 4.68
CA GLY A 259 -20.32 1.54 4.91
C GLY A 259 -21.32 2.70 4.92
N ARG A 260 -21.92 2.96 6.09
CA ARG A 260 -22.93 4.02 6.29
C ARG A 260 -22.32 5.37 6.68
N SER A 261 -21.01 5.46 6.80
CA SER A 261 -20.30 6.66 7.25
C SER A 261 -19.27 7.10 6.22
N VAL A 262 -18.92 8.38 6.25
CA VAL A 262 -17.78 8.94 5.53
C VAL A 262 -16.67 9.19 6.54
N LEU A 263 -15.51 8.60 6.31
CA LEU A 263 -14.29 8.87 7.06
C LEU A 263 -13.50 9.94 6.33
N TYR A 264 -13.00 10.89 7.10
CA TYR A 264 -12.09 11.92 6.62
C TYR A 264 -10.68 11.55 7.05
N ALA A 265 -9.69 11.87 6.23
CA ALA A 265 -8.28 11.63 6.52
C ALA A 265 -7.41 12.75 5.97
N ARG A 266 -6.31 13.07 6.66
CA ARG A 266 -5.33 14.03 6.16
C ARG A 266 -4.75 13.56 4.83
N THR A 267 -4.54 14.51 3.92
CA THR A 267 -3.73 14.28 2.72
C THR A 267 -2.26 14.48 3.04
N THR A 268 -1.38 14.11 2.10
CA THR A 268 0.05 14.42 2.19
C THR A 268 0.29 15.93 2.38
N ALA A 269 -0.50 16.79 1.71
CA ALA A 269 -0.38 18.23 1.87
C ALA A 269 -0.66 18.69 3.31
N ALA A 270 -1.67 18.13 3.97
CA ALA A 270 -1.93 18.43 5.38
C ALA A 270 -0.85 17.89 6.31
N GLU A 271 -0.31 16.70 6.05
CA GLU A 271 0.82 16.16 6.81
C GLU A 271 2.05 17.07 6.72
N THR A 272 2.43 17.49 5.51
CA THR A 272 3.54 18.44 5.31
C THR A 272 3.29 19.77 6.01
N LEU A 273 2.07 20.30 5.95
CA LEU A 273 1.70 21.55 6.59
C LEU A 273 1.81 21.47 8.12
N LEU A 274 1.32 20.38 8.71
CA LEU A 274 1.41 20.14 10.16
C LEU A 274 2.87 19.96 10.59
N GLN A 275 3.68 19.21 9.83
CA GLN A 275 5.11 19.05 10.11
C GLN A 275 5.86 20.38 10.06
N ALA A 276 5.58 21.23 9.05
CA ALA A 276 6.20 22.54 8.93
C ALA A 276 5.83 23.48 10.09
N ALA A 277 4.63 23.37 10.63
CA ALA A 277 4.18 24.14 11.80
C ALA A 277 4.79 23.66 13.13
N SER A 278 5.29 22.42 13.16
CA SER A 278 5.97 21.82 14.32
C SER A 278 7.49 22.07 14.36
N ALA A 279 8.10 22.46 13.23
CA ALA A 279 9.51 22.83 13.11
C ALA A 279 9.80 24.19 13.76
#